data_AF-A0A7Y8LY15-F1
#
_entry.id   AF-A0A7Y8LY15-F1
#
_cell.length_a   1.000
_cell.length_b   1.000
_cell.length_c   1.000
_cell.angle_alpha   90.00
_cell.angle_beta   90.00
_cell.angle_gamma   90.00
#
_symmetry.space_group_name_H-M   'P 1'
#
loop_
_entity.id
_entity.type
_entity.pdbx_description
1 polymer ?
#
loop_
_entity_poly.entity_id
_entity_poly.type
_entity_poly.pdbx_seq_one_letter_code
_entity_poly.pdbx_strand_id
1 'polypeptide(L)'
;MKPVLFRSVSILFGGLLFFSTAYAQVCVECHKKVTPGIVNDWQLSKHSKNKIDCTVCHGSDHKSSKDVTQAKIPTPDTCATCHNQRVKEFKAGKHAHAWTAMKAMPTAHWQPMSLMEGMKGCGGCHKIGIKTEAEIKELKKSGAGFGVASCDACHTRHTFSVQEA
;
A
#
# COMPACT_ATOMS: atom_id res chain seq x y z
N MET A 1 -59.66 33.15 -12.52
CA MET A 1 -58.25 32.79 -12.22
C MET A 1 -58.10 31.29 -12.47
N LYS A 2 -57.25 30.85 -13.40
CA LYS A 2 -57.17 29.45 -13.87
C LYS A 2 -56.35 28.60 -12.90
N PRO A 3 -56.71 27.34 -12.61
CA PRO A 3 -55.93 26.46 -11.74
C PRO A 3 -54.70 25.94 -12.50
N VAL A 4 -53.52 26.10 -11.91
CA VAL A 4 -52.26 25.56 -12.44
C VAL A 4 -52.11 24.11 -11.98
N LEU A 5 -52.12 23.20 -12.93
CA LEU A 5 -51.95 21.76 -12.73
C LEU A 5 -50.46 21.46 -12.42
N PHE A 6 -50.13 21.11 -11.18
CA PHE A 6 -48.79 20.65 -10.81
C PHE A 6 -48.58 19.22 -11.34
N ARG A 7 -47.81 19.06 -12.41
CA ARG A 7 -47.33 17.76 -12.87
C ARG A 7 -46.08 17.36 -12.06
N SER A 8 -46.23 16.36 -11.21
CA SER A 8 -45.15 15.70 -10.49
C SER A 8 -44.17 15.07 -11.47
N VAL A 9 -42.96 15.63 -11.58
CA VAL A 9 -41.84 15.00 -12.28
C VAL A 9 -41.10 14.15 -11.24
N SER A 10 -41.46 12.87 -11.19
CA SER A 10 -40.69 11.86 -10.45
C SER A 10 -39.37 11.62 -11.18
N ILE A 11 -38.29 12.27 -10.73
CA ILE A 11 -36.94 11.99 -11.21
C ILE A 11 -36.48 10.69 -10.55
N LEU A 12 -36.52 9.60 -11.32
CA LEU A 12 -35.88 8.32 -11.02
C LEU A 12 -34.35 8.51 -10.98
N PHE A 13 -33.82 8.92 -9.82
CA PHE A 13 -32.40 8.89 -9.51
C PHE A 13 -32.00 7.45 -9.11
N GLY A 14 -32.07 6.53 -10.07
CA GLY A 14 -31.76 5.12 -9.87
C GLY A 14 -30.74 4.65 -10.89
N GLY A 15 -29.46 4.67 -10.53
CA GLY A 15 -28.44 3.91 -11.27
C GLY A 15 -27.16 4.68 -11.53
N LEU A 16 -26.27 4.75 -10.54
CA LEU A 16 -24.85 5.08 -10.75
C LEU A 16 -24.00 4.68 -9.53
N LEU A 17 -24.07 3.42 -9.09
CA LEU A 17 -23.22 2.90 -8.01
C LEU A 17 -22.73 1.46 -8.23
N PHE A 18 -22.40 1.07 -9.47
CA PHE A 18 -21.97 -0.32 -9.78
C PHE A 18 -20.54 -0.49 -10.33
N PHE A 19 -19.74 0.57 -10.48
CA PHE A 19 -18.45 0.45 -11.19
C PHE A 19 -17.25 -0.04 -10.37
N SER A 20 -17.30 0.00 -9.03
CA SER A 20 -16.10 -0.30 -8.21
C SER A 20 -15.86 -1.79 -7.92
N THR A 21 -16.87 -2.65 -8.00
CA THR A 21 -16.71 -4.07 -7.63
C THR A 21 -15.99 -4.91 -8.69
N ALA A 22 -15.98 -4.47 -9.95
CA ALA A 22 -15.44 -5.25 -11.06
C ALA A 22 -13.91 -5.40 -11.01
N TYR A 23 -13.18 -4.38 -10.54
CA TYR A 23 -11.71 -4.40 -10.56
C TYR A 23 -11.10 -5.26 -9.45
N ALA A 24 -11.71 -5.26 -8.25
CA ALA A 24 -11.29 -6.11 -7.13
C ALA A 24 -11.28 -7.60 -7.50
N GLN A 25 -12.31 -8.04 -8.22
CA GLN A 25 -12.46 -9.43 -8.64
C GLN A 25 -11.35 -9.84 -9.63
N VAL A 26 -11.00 -8.96 -10.57
CA VAL A 26 -9.97 -9.23 -11.60
C VAL A 26 -8.60 -9.46 -10.96
N CYS A 27 -8.20 -8.63 -9.99
CA CYS A 27 -6.94 -8.80 -9.28
C CYS A 27 -6.89 -10.16 -8.55
N VAL A 28 -7.93 -10.47 -7.78
CA VAL A 28 -8.00 -11.68 -6.96
C VAL A 28 -8.01 -12.95 -7.82
N GLU A 29 -8.78 -12.98 -8.91
CA GLU A 29 -8.88 -14.18 -9.77
C GLU A 29 -7.56 -14.58 -10.40
N CYS A 30 -6.77 -13.60 -10.88
CA CYS A 30 -5.45 -13.86 -11.42
C CYS A 30 -4.45 -14.20 -10.30
N HIS A 31 -4.39 -13.38 -9.24
CA HIS A 31 -3.42 -13.54 -8.16
C HIS A 31 -3.64 -14.79 -7.31
N LYS A 32 -4.85 -15.37 -7.27
CA LYS A 32 -5.06 -16.71 -6.70
C LYS A 32 -4.25 -17.79 -7.39
N LYS A 33 -3.99 -17.64 -8.68
CA LYS A 33 -3.25 -18.62 -9.49
C LYS A 33 -1.74 -18.37 -9.41
N VAL A 34 -1.30 -17.11 -9.47
CA VAL A 34 0.12 -16.77 -9.56
C VAL A 34 0.78 -16.47 -8.22
N THR A 35 0.04 -15.96 -7.22
CA THR A 35 0.54 -15.62 -5.88
C THR A 35 -0.49 -15.97 -4.80
N PRO A 36 -0.88 -17.25 -4.65
CA PRO A 36 -1.97 -17.67 -3.78
C PRO A 36 -1.79 -17.22 -2.32
N GLY A 37 -0.56 -17.24 -1.80
CA GLY A 37 -0.26 -16.79 -0.44
C GLY A 37 -0.68 -15.34 -0.17
N ILE A 38 -0.42 -14.42 -1.13
CA ILE A 38 -0.81 -13.00 -0.99
C ILE A 38 -2.33 -12.86 -0.91
N VAL A 39 -3.07 -13.60 -1.73
CA VAL A 39 -4.54 -13.55 -1.69
C VAL A 39 -5.07 -14.15 -0.40
N ASN A 40 -4.52 -15.26 0.06
CA ASN A 40 -4.92 -15.90 1.31
C ASN A 40 -4.72 -14.95 2.49
N ASP A 41 -3.54 -14.32 2.60
CA ASP A 41 -3.24 -13.32 3.63
C ASP A 41 -4.24 -12.15 3.59
N TRP A 42 -4.50 -11.60 2.39
CA TRP A 42 -5.48 -10.52 2.24
C TRP A 42 -6.89 -10.97 2.66
N GLN A 43 -7.33 -12.17 2.29
CA GLN A 43 -8.64 -12.71 2.69
C GLN A 43 -8.78 -12.86 4.22
N LEU A 44 -7.68 -13.15 4.93
CA LEU A 44 -7.66 -13.21 6.39
C LEU A 44 -7.69 -11.82 7.05
N SER A 45 -7.25 -10.79 6.33
CA SER A 45 -7.14 -9.42 6.85
C SER A 45 -8.49 -8.77 7.17
N LYS A 46 -8.44 -7.76 8.05
CA LYS A 46 -9.58 -6.83 8.22
C LYS A 46 -9.83 -5.98 6.98
N HIS A 47 -8.82 -5.74 6.14
CA HIS A 47 -8.99 -4.96 4.91
C HIS A 47 -9.97 -5.63 3.95
N SER A 48 -9.83 -6.94 3.70
CA SER A 48 -10.78 -7.68 2.86
C SER A 48 -12.21 -7.64 3.42
N LYS A 49 -12.37 -7.83 4.74
CA LYS A 49 -13.66 -7.75 5.44
C LYS A 49 -14.32 -6.37 5.31
N ASN A 50 -13.52 -5.31 5.21
CA ASN A 50 -13.98 -3.92 5.04
C ASN A 50 -13.98 -3.46 3.57
N LYS A 51 -13.94 -4.40 2.61
CA LYS A 51 -14.01 -4.12 1.17
C LYS A 51 -12.87 -3.22 0.65
N ILE A 52 -11.72 -3.24 1.32
CA ILE A 52 -10.49 -2.63 0.81
C ILE A 52 -9.81 -3.64 -0.10
N ASP A 53 -9.93 -3.42 -1.41
CA ASP A 53 -9.35 -4.29 -2.43
C ASP A 53 -7.89 -3.96 -2.75
N CYS A 54 -7.30 -4.77 -3.65
CA CYS A 54 -5.90 -4.63 -4.07
C CYS A 54 -5.58 -3.25 -4.66
N THR A 55 -6.52 -2.69 -5.43
CA THR A 55 -6.32 -1.45 -6.20
C THR A 55 -6.32 -0.21 -5.34
N VAL A 56 -6.96 -0.25 -4.16
CA VAL A 56 -6.90 0.85 -3.18
C VAL A 56 -5.46 1.15 -2.78
N CYS A 57 -4.63 0.12 -2.64
CA CYS A 57 -3.22 0.25 -2.25
C CYS A 57 -2.28 0.27 -3.47
N HIS A 58 -2.53 -0.59 -4.46
CA HIS A 58 -1.61 -0.84 -5.57
C HIS A 58 -1.99 -0.15 -6.89
N GLY A 59 -3.11 0.57 -6.94
CA GLY A 59 -3.64 1.15 -8.17
C GLY A 59 -4.18 0.10 -9.15
N SER A 60 -4.56 0.56 -10.34
CA SER A 60 -5.23 -0.25 -11.37
C SER A 60 -4.48 -0.31 -12.71
N ASP A 61 -3.26 0.21 -12.75
CA ASP A 61 -2.50 0.38 -14.01
C ASP A 61 -1.86 -0.93 -14.48
N HIS A 62 -1.61 -1.87 -13.55
CA HIS A 62 -1.20 -3.24 -13.84
C HIS A 62 -2.41 -4.11 -14.20
N LYS A 63 -2.33 -4.82 -15.33
CA LYS A 63 -3.41 -5.65 -15.88
C LYS A 63 -2.93 -7.04 -16.32
N SER A 64 -1.61 -7.24 -16.49
CA SER A 64 -1.05 -8.48 -17.02
C SER A 64 0.38 -8.72 -16.54
N SER A 65 0.89 -9.95 -16.63
CA SER A 65 2.26 -10.29 -16.24
C SER A 65 3.35 -9.45 -16.95
N LYS A 66 3.03 -8.77 -18.05
CA LYS A 66 3.95 -7.93 -18.82
C LYS A 66 4.08 -6.50 -18.27
N ASP A 67 3.16 -6.06 -17.41
CA ASP A 67 3.08 -4.68 -16.92
C ASP A 67 3.13 -4.60 -15.37
N VAL A 68 3.73 -5.60 -14.72
CA VAL A 68 3.90 -5.67 -13.25
C VAL A 68 4.53 -4.41 -12.63
N THR A 69 5.38 -3.70 -13.39
CA THR A 69 6.03 -2.47 -12.94
C THR A 69 5.07 -1.30 -12.76
N GLN A 70 3.88 -1.38 -13.36
CA GLN A 70 2.84 -0.36 -13.25
C GLN A 70 2.05 -0.45 -11.94
N ALA A 71 2.20 -1.54 -11.18
CA ALA A 71 1.64 -1.62 -9.84
C ALA A 71 2.31 -0.60 -8.92
N LYS A 72 1.50 0.19 -8.22
CA LYS A 72 1.99 1.10 -7.17
C LYS A 72 2.43 0.26 -5.98
N ILE A 73 3.50 0.71 -5.33
CA ILE A 73 3.91 0.15 -4.04
C ILE A 73 3.51 1.16 -2.97
N PRO A 74 2.68 0.77 -1.99
CA PRO A 74 2.22 1.67 -0.95
C PRO A 74 3.36 2.34 -0.19
N THR A 75 3.11 3.57 0.26
CA THR A 75 3.92 4.30 1.24
C THR A 75 3.05 4.60 2.46
N PRO A 76 3.60 5.17 3.55
CA PRO A 76 2.76 5.63 4.66
C PRO A 76 1.65 6.61 4.24
N ASP A 77 1.83 7.34 3.14
CA ASP A 77 0.81 8.27 2.64
C ASP A 77 -0.39 7.54 2.04
N THR A 78 -0.19 6.36 1.44
CA THR A 78 -1.29 5.47 1.05
C THR A 78 -2.10 5.08 2.27
N CYS A 79 -1.43 4.71 3.38
CA CYS A 79 -2.09 4.34 4.63
C CYS A 79 -2.81 5.54 5.27
N ALA A 80 -2.27 6.76 5.14
CA ALA A 80 -2.83 7.97 5.74
C ALA A 80 -4.21 8.34 5.21
N THR A 81 -4.60 7.86 4.02
CA THR A 81 -5.94 8.04 3.45
C THR A 81 -7.05 7.54 4.38
N CYS A 82 -6.78 6.49 5.17
CA CYS A 82 -7.72 5.94 6.15
C CYS A 82 -7.18 5.95 7.59
N HIS A 83 -5.84 5.88 7.77
CA HIS A 83 -5.17 5.76 9.06
C HIS A 83 -4.34 7.01 9.40
N ASN A 84 -4.86 8.20 9.09
CA ASN A 84 -4.14 9.47 9.27
C ASN A 84 -3.53 9.64 10.67
N GLN A 85 -4.29 9.35 11.73
CA GLN A 85 -3.78 9.48 13.11
C GLN A 85 -2.56 8.58 13.36
N ARG A 86 -2.63 7.29 12.97
CA ARG A 86 -1.52 6.34 13.19
C ARG A 86 -0.30 6.71 12.37
N VAL A 87 -0.49 7.19 11.15
CA VAL A 87 0.62 7.66 10.31
C VAL A 87 1.25 8.93 10.89
N LYS A 88 0.45 9.86 11.44
CA LYS A 88 0.95 11.05 12.13
C LYS A 88 1.79 10.69 13.36
N GLU A 89 1.29 9.76 14.18
CA GLU A 89 2.02 9.24 15.35
C GLU A 89 3.33 8.55 14.93
N PHE A 90 3.28 7.71 13.89
CA PHE A 90 4.46 7.04 13.34
C PHE A 90 5.51 8.04 12.82
N LYS A 91 5.09 9.02 12.02
CA LYS A 91 5.96 10.08 11.46
C LYS A 91 6.61 10.94 12.54
N ALA A 92 5.96 11.11 13.69
CA ALA A 92 6.53 11.83 14.84
C ALA A 92 7.51 10.96 15.66
N GLY A 93 7.50 9.64 15.47
CA GLY A 93 8.35 8.70 16.18
C GLY A 93 9.70 8.44 15.51
N LYS A 94 10.67 7.95 16.30
CA LYS A 94 12.03 7.63 15.83
C LYS A 94 12.05 6.55 14.74
N HIS A 95 11.10 5.63 14.74
CA HIS A 95 11.00 4.58 13.72
C HIS A 95 10.87 5.16 12.30
N ALA A 96 10.13 6.25 12.12
CA ALA A 96 10.02 6.90 10.81
C ALA A 96 11.35 7.45 10.29
N HIS A 97 12.31 7.72 11.17
CA HIS A 97 13.64 8.22 10.81
C HIS A 97 14.70 7.12 10.69
N ALA A 98 14.36 5.85 10.89
CA ALA A 98 15.35 4.76 10.96
C ALA A 98 16.20 4.65 9.69
N TRP A 99 15.62 4.88 8.51
CA TRP A 99 16.31 4.83 7.23
C TRP A 99 17.31 5.97 7.07
N THR A 100 16.88 7.20 7.37
CA THR A 100 17.75 8.38 7.39
C THR A 100 18.87 8.21 8.41
N ALA A 101 18.56 7.73 9.61
CA ALA A 101 19.55 7.50 10.67
C ALA A 101 20.61 6.49 10.23
N MET A 102 20.21 5.38 9.60
CA MET A 102 21.15 4.38 9.07
C MET A 102 22.13 5.01 8.06
N LYS A 103 21.60 5.81 7.12
CA LYS A 103 22.42 6.46 6.09
C LYS A 103 23.29 7.60 6.61
N ALA A 104 22.94 8.17 7.76
CA ALA A 104 23.65 9.29 8.37
C ALA A 104 24.76 8.87 9.35
N MET A 105 24.88 7.58 9.68
CA MET A 105 25.91 7.11 10.62
C MET A 105 27.32 7.41 10.07
N PRO A 106 28.20 8.12 10.80
CA PRO A 106 29.54 8.47 10.31
C PRO A 106 30.40 7.25 9.95
N THR A 107 30.18 6.13 10.65
CA THR A 107 30.87 4.86 10.43
C THR A 107 30.23 3.98 9.35
N ALA A 108 29.18 4.45 8.67
CA ALA A 108 28.51 3.70 7.58
C ALA A 108 29.49 3.31 6.46
N HIS A 109 30.44 4.19 6.13
CA HIS A 109 31.46 3.94 5.11
C HIS A 109 32.50 2.87 5.53
N TRP A 110 32.55 2.50 6.80
CA TRP A 110 33.41 1.43 7.30
C TRP A 110 32.71 0.07 7.34
N GLN A 111 31.39 0.03 7.09
CA GLN A 111 30.66 -1.21 7.00
C GLN A 111 30.81 -1.81 5.60
N PRO A 112 30.88 -3.15 5.46
CA PRO A 112 30.81 -3.80 4.17
C PRO A 112 29.58 -3.34 3.38
N MET A 113 29.77 -3.02 2.09
CA MET A 113 28.67 -2.61 1.21
C MET A 113 27.49 -3.59 1.24
N SER A 114 27.78 -4.89 1.34
CA SER A 114 26.77 -5.95 1.44
C SER A 114 25.84 -5.83 2.66
N LEU A 115 26.24 -5.11 3.71
CA LEU A 115 25.43 -4.85 4.89
C LEU A 115 24.65 -3.52 4.80
N MET A 116 25.16 -2.55 4.03
CA MET A 116 24.58 -1.20 3.94
C MET A 116 23.67 -1.02 2.72
N GLU A 117 23.92 -1.75 1.65
CA GLU A 117 23.27 -1.56 0.36
C GLU A 117 21.89 -2.25 0.30
N GLY A 118 20.90 -1.51 -0.21
CA GLY A 118 19.57 -2.02 -0.48
C GLY A 118 18.78 -2.39 0.78
N MET A 119 18.00 -3.47 0.68
CA MET A 119 17.09 -3.94 1.75
C MET A 119 17.63 -5.16 2.53
N LYS A 120 18.95 -5.37 2.50
CA LYS A 120 19.62 -6.48 3.21
C LYS A 120 20.45 -5.93 4.36
N GLY A 121 20.84 -6.78 5.31
CA GLY A 121 21.65 -6.37 6.47
C GLY A 121 20.99 -5.23 7.27
N CYS A 122 21.73 -4.14 7.45
CA CYS A 122 21.27 -2.92 8.12
C CYS A 122 20.02 -2.35 7.44
N GLY A 123 20.03 -2.30 6.11
CA GLY A 123 18.89 -1.83 5.31
C GLY A 123 17.63 -2.64 5.53
N GLY A 124 17.76 -3.95 5.79
CA GLY A 124 16.64 -4.83 6.09
C GLY A 124 15.94 -4.52 7.42
N CYS A 125 16.70 -4.14 8.45
CA CYS A 125 16.16 -3.75 9.76
C CYS A 125 15.66 -2.30 9.76
N HIS A 126 16.43 -1.40 9.14
CA HIS A 126 16.10 0.04 9.09
C HIS A 126 15.07 0.39 8.00
N LYS A 127 14.60 -0.59 7.21
CA LYS A 127 13.56 -0.39 6.19
C LYS A 127 12.24 0.16 6.76
N ILE A 128 12.01 0.05 8.07
CA ILE A 128 10.86 0.70 8.72
C ILE A 128 10.87 2.22 8.51
N GLY A 129 12.04 2.87 8.41
CA GLY A 129 12.10 4.31 8.20
C GLY A 129 11.58 4.75 6.83
N ILE A 130 11.07 5.97 6.76
CA ILE A 130 10.52 6.55 5.54
C ILE A 130 11.66 6.81 4.55
N LYS A 131 11.40 6.49 3.28
CA LYS A 131 12.32 6.74 2.17
C LYS A 131 11.76 7.86 1.31
N THR A 132 12.65 8.64 0.71
CA THR A 132 12.30 9.60 -0.34
C THR A 132 11.88 8.87 -1.62
N GLU A 133 11.18 9.56 -2.51
CA GLU A 133 10.80 8.99 -3.82
C GLU A 133 12.01 8.55 -4.64
N ALA A 134 13.12 9.31 -4.59
CA ALA A 134 14.36 8.97 -5.26
C ALA A 134 14.96 7.66 -4.71
N GLU A 135 14.97 7.48 -3.40
CA GLU A 135 15.44 6.24 -2.76
C GLU A 135 14.53 5.06 -3.10
N ILE A 136 13.21 5.24 -3.09
CA ILE A 136 12.26 4.19 -3.49
C ILE A 136 12.52 3.78 -4.95
N LYS A 137 12.73 4.75 -5.85
CA LYS A 137 13.05 4.48 -7.25
C LYS A 137 14.34 3.68 -7.41
N GLU A 138 15.36 4.02 -6.62
CA GLU A 138 16.64 3.30 -6.67
C GLU A 138 16.51 1.87 -6.12
N LEU A 139 15.83 1.70 -4.98
CA LEU A 139 15.56 0.40 -4.39
C LEU A 139 14.76 -0.51 -5.34
N LYS A 140 13.81 0.05 -6.09
CA LYS A 140 13.07 -0.70 -7.12
C LYS A 140 13.99 -1.22 -8.23
N LYS A 141 14.96 -0.42 -8.70
CA LYS A 141 15.94 -0.87 -9.70
C LYS A 141 16.83 -1.99 -9.16
N SER A 142 17.19 -1.93 -7.87
CA SER A 142 17.96 -2.98 -7.21
C SER A 142 17.12 -4.22 -6.84
N GLY A 143 15.88 -4.34 -7.34
CA GLY A 143 15.01 -5.49 -7.15
C GLY A 143 14.17 -5.51 -5.87
N ALA A 144 14.11 -4.40 -5.12
CA ALA A 144 13.24 -4.33 -3.93
C ALA A 144 11.76 -4.23 -4.36
N GLY A 145 11.05 -5.36 -4.30
CA GLY A 145 9.60 -5.43 -4.52
C GLY A 145 8.75 -5.14 -3.27
N PHE A 146 9.38 -4.99 -2.10
CA PHE A 146 8.70 -4.80 -0.82
C PHE A 146 9.56 -4.03 0.20
N GLY A 147 8.96 -3.63 1.33
CA GLY A 147 9.68 -2.98 2.44
C GLY A 147 9.85 -1.46 2.32
N VAL A 148 9.21 -0.83 1.32
CA VAL A 148 9.16 0.64 1.20
C VAL A 148 7.90 1.25 1.83
N ALA A 149 6.94 0.41 2.23
CA ALA A 149 5.68 0.85 2.83
C ALA A 149 5.85 1.36 4.27
N SER A 150 6.90 0.90 4.98
CA SER A 150 7.20 1.20 6.39
C SER A 150 6.17 0.68 7.40
N CYS A 151 4.88 0.70 7.05
CA CYS A 151 3.77 0.25 7.89
C CYS A 151 3.58 -1.26 7.90
N ASP A 152 4.38 -2.04 7.17
CA ASP A 152 4.33 -3.51 7.15
C ASP A 152 5.45 -4.15 7.99
N ALA A 153 6.08 -3.36 8.87
CA ALA A 153 7.19 -3.80 9.71
C ALA A 153 6.76 -4.55 10.99
N CYS A 154 5.58 -4.26 11.54
CA CYS A 154 5.06 -4.88 12.77
C CYS A 154 3.88 -5.82 12.47
N HIS A 155 2.81 -5.28 11.87
CA HIS A 155 1.72 -6.07 11.31
C HIS A 155 2.00 -6.32 9.83
N THR A 156 2.55 -7.48 9.48
CA THR A 156 3.05 -7.69 8.12
C THR A 156 1.93 -7.76 7.10
N ARG A 157 2.27 -7.35 5.87
CA ARG A 157 1.40 -7.53 4.71
C ARG A 157 1.27 -9.04 4.40
N HIS A 158 0.15 -9.54 3.87
CA HIS A 158 -1.09 -8.82 3.55
C HIS A 158 -2.20 -9.03 4.59
N THR A 159 -1.90 -9.70 5.70
CA THR A 159 -2.84 -9.95 6.80
C THR A 159 -3.09 -8.70 7.63
N PHE A 160 -2.04 -7.88 7.84
CA PHE A 160 -2.08 -6.66 8.66
C PHE A 160 -2.75 -6.89 10.02
N SER A 161 -2.32 -7.96 10.71
CA SER A 161 -2.93 -8.39 11.96
C SER A 161 -2.42 -7.57 13.14
N VAL A 162 -3.33 -6.98 13.93
CA VAL A 162 -2.96 -6.32 15.19
C VAL A 162 -2.46 -7.33 16.23
N GLN A 163 -2.85 -8.61 16.13
CA GLN A 163 -2.34 -9.65 17.03
C GLN A 163 -0.88 -10.03 16.73
N GLU A 164 -0.44 -9.82 15.49
CA GLU A 164 0.94 -10.04 15.07
C GLU A 164 1.87 -8.89 15.48
N ALA A 165 1.34 -7.65 15.48
CA ALA A 165 2.07 -6.42 15.78
C ALA A 165 2.51 -6.31 17.24
#